data_AF-A0A4P6AK10-F1
#
_entry.id   AF-A0A4P6AK10-F1
#
_cell.length_a   1.000
_cell.length_b   1.000
_cell.length_c   1.000
_cell.angle_alpha   90.00
_cell.angle_beta   90.00
_cell.angle_gamma   90.00
#
_symmetry.space_group_name_H-M   'P 1'
#
loop_
_entity.id
_entity.type
_entity.pdbx_description
1 polymer ?
#
loop_
_entity_poly.entity_id
_entity_poly.type
_entity_poly.pdbx_seq_one_letter_code
_entity_poly.pdbx_strand_id
1 'polypeptide(L)'
;MNCPFRQNKFSVLLIALIGLFYYLSVFCTQADDTPDSQPTKNNPLAYDISLVTETPNPSSPKSPVDDTHNTELNHDSRSYLRNLLSHSPRALSEYIKSHPSLTSIQAFALFDVLKQLDTQHKRNAFMELINAEGSIYRAIGFKLAVLLYSTEQDSKYLYSEALINGLYQETSVEASIEVMHALKLIGPEHLLTSDIRTDLMFKLSHSSKDIRLSALELLLMLPEESDTTRLATASLHSEDHETVISVLYALSNYPRTAPQLLSKLHQLCDSNVEQIRAQAIHLLNTE
;
A
#
# COMPACT_ATOMS: atom_id res chain seq x y z
N MET A 1 14.14 -25.92 -29.64
CA MET A 1 15.34 -25.94 -28.78
C MET A 1 14.88 -26.24 -27.37
N ASN A 2 15.22 -27.41 -26.83
CA ASN A 2 14.76 -27.87 -25.52
C ASN A 2 15.70 -27.33 -24.43
N CYS A 3 15.18 -26.52 -23.52
CA CYS A 3 15.92 -26.04 -22.35
C CYS A 3 16.09 -27.22 -21.36
N PRO A 4 17.33 -27.64 -21.01
CA PRO A 4 17.53 -28.82 -20.19
C PRO A 4 17.24 -28.54 -18.72
N PHE A 5 16.27 -29.27 -18.18
CA PHE A 5 15.89 -29.29 -16.76
C PHE A 5 17.06 -29.76 -15.87
N ARG A 6 17.53 -28.88 -14.98
CA ARG A 6 18.24 -29.28 -13.75
C ARG A 6 17.42 -28.78 -12.56
N GLN A 7 16.55 -29.65 -12.04
CA GLN A 7 15.77 -29.38 -10.83
C GLN A 7 16.72 -29.20 -9.64
N ASN A 8 16.97 -27.95 -9.26
CA ASN A 8 17.67 -27.62 -8.03
C ASN A 8 16.62 -27.56 -6.91
N LYS A 9 16.47 -28.65 -6.15
CA LYS A 9 15.45 -28.82 -5.08
C LYS A 9 15.49 -27.73 -4.01
N PHE A 10 16.59 -26.97 -3.91
CA PHE A 10 16.72 -25.82 -3.01
C PHE A 10 15.89 -24.60 -3.41
N SER A 11 15.65 -24.37 -4.72
CA SER A 11 14.95 -23.16 -5.18
C SER A 11 13.43 -23.25 -4.94
N VAL A 12 12.86 -24.44 -5.10
CA VAL A 12 11.44 -24.71 -4.77
C VAL A 12 11.17 -24.56 -3.28
N LEU A 13 12.12 -24.97 -2.43
CA LEU A 13 11.99 -24.84 -0.97
C LEU A 13 12.06 -23.37 -0.51
N LEU A 14 12.92 -22.55 -1.13
CA LEU A 14 13.06 -21.14 -0.79
C LEU A 14 11.84 -20.31 -1.22
N ILE A 15 11.29 -20.57 -2.41
CA ILE A 15 10.07 -19.92 -2.92
C ILE A 15 8.85 -20.34 -2.09
N ALA A 16 8.77 -21.62 -1.70
CA ALA A 16 7.73 -22.10 -0.78
C ALA A 16 7.84 -21.45 0.61
N LEU A 17 9.05 -21.21 1.13
CA LEU A 17 9.25 -20.56 2.43
C LEU A 17 8.90 -19.06 2.39
N ILE A 18 9.19 -18.35 1.30
CA ILE A 18 8.79 -16.94 1.14
C ILE A 18 7.27 -16.82 1.00
N GLY A 19 6.64 -17.71 0.21
CA GLY A 19 5.17 -17.80 0.13
C GLY A 19 4.53 -18.17 1.46
N LEU A 20 5.13 -19.09 2.24
CA LEU A 20 4.66 -19.49 3.56
C LEU A 20 4.82 -18.38 4.60
N PHE A 21 5.90 -17.59 4.56
CA PHE A 21 6.06 -16.40 5.41
C PHE A 21 5.00 -15.34 5.09
N TYR A 22 4.69 -15.14 3.81
CA TYR A 22 3.62 -14.23 3.39
C TYR A 22 2.24 -14.74 3.83
N TYR A 23 1.97 -16.05 3.69
CA TYR A 23 0.71 -16.68 4.09
C TYR A 23 0.50 -16.71 5.61
N LEU A 24 1.54 -17.00 6.40
CA LEU A 24 1.47 -17.00 7.87
C LEU A 24 1.31 -15.57 8.44
N SER A 25 1.85 -14.54 7.77
CA SER A 25 1.64 -13.15 8.16
C SER A 25 0.18 -12.68 8.00
N VAL A 26 -0.59 -13.36 7.12
CA VAL A 26 -2.01 -13.09 6.87
C VAL A 26 -2.92 -13.93 7.78
N PHE A 27 -2.49 -15.13 8.20
CA PHE A 27 -3.34 -16.07 8.96
C PHE A 27 -3.13 -16.08 10.49
N CYS A 28 -2.07 -15.48 11.03
CA CYS A 28 -1.86 -15.42 12.49
C CYS A 28 -2.81 -14.46 13.24
N THR A 29 -3.83 -13.88 12.59
CA THR A 29 -4.84 -13.01 13.23
C THR A 29 -6.18 -13.69 13.52
N GLN A 30 -6.31 -15.01 13.37
CA GLN A 30 -7.53 -15.74 13.76
C GLN A 30 -7.20 -16.93 14.65
N ALA A 31 -7.10 -16.69 15.96
CA ALA A 31 -7.28 -17.71 16.98
C ALA A 31 -7.89 -17.04 18.23
N ASP A 32 -9.13 -17.44 18.53
CA ASP A 32 -9.88 -17.30 19.80
C ASP A 32 -10.10 -15.88 20.36
N ASP A 33 -11.31 -15.45 20.71
CA ASP A 33 -12.27 -16.10 21.57
C ASP A 33 -13.69 -15.55 21.36
N THR A 34 -14.68 -16.42 21.51
CA THR A 34 -16.09 -16.04 21.74
C THR A 34 -16.28 -15.91 23.25
N PRO A 35 -17.08 -14.96 23.75
CA PRO A 35 -18.30 -15.45 24.40
C PRO A 35 -19.55 -14.58 24.21
N ASP A 36 -20.68 -15.28 24.35
CA ASP A 36 -22.06 -14.84 24.48
C ASP A 36 -22.29 -13.58 25.32
N SER A 37 -23.20 -12.69 24.88
CA SER A 37 -24.48 -12.39 25.56
C SER A 37 -25.22 -11.17 24.97
N GLN A 38 -26.51 -11.36 24.70
CA GLN A 38 -27.56 -10.32 24.55
C GLN A 38 -28.31 -10.16 25.91
N PRO A 39 -29.33 -9.28 26.08
CA PRO A 39 -29.51 -7.86 25.71
C PRO A 39 -30.15 -7.01 26.83
N THR A 40 -30.00 -5.67 26.85
CA THR A 40 -30.98 -4.73 27.51
C THR A 40 -30.87 -3.32 26.90
N LYS A 41 -31.87 -2.82 26.16
CA LYS A 41 -33.04 -2.00 26.57
C LYS A 41 -32.75 -0.55 27.02
N ASN A 42 -32.91 0.38 26.06
CA ASN A 42 -33.64 1.66 26.07
C ASN A 42 -33.57 2.68 27.24
N ASN A 43 -33.02 3.87 26.90
CA ASN A 43 -33.57 5.26 27.04
C ASN A 43 -33.73 5.94 28.44
N PRO A 44 -33.90 7.29 28.52
CA PRO A 44 -33.00 8.41 28.15
C PRO A 44 -32.97 9.55 29.23
N LEU A 45 -32.44 10.73 28.89
CA LEU A 45 -32.45 12.05 29.61
C LEU A 45 -31.32 12.28 30.63
N ALA A 46 -30.80 13.47 30.92
CA ALA A 46 -30.72 14.83 30.33
C ALA A 46 -29.96 15.70 31.37
N TYR A 47 -29.43 16.86 30.94
CA TYR A 47 -28.85 17.97 31.73
C TYR A 47 -27.41 17.75 32.28
N ASP A 48 -26.53 18.74 32.42
CA ASP A 48 -26.62 20.20 32.24
C ASP A 48 -25.22 20.77 31.93
N ILE A 49 -25.20 21.94 31.30
CA ILE A 49 -24.01 22.73 30.96
C ILE A 49 -23.66 23.61 32.15
N SER A 50 -22.39 23.65 32.57
CA SER A 50 -21.84 24.78 33.33
C SER A 50 -20.36 24.98 33.04
N LEU A 51 -20.09 26.04 32.29
CA LEU A 51 -18.80 26.74 32.20
C LEU A 51 -18.43 27.31 33.57
N VAL A 52 -17.19 27.10 34.03
CA VAL A 52 -16.46 28.13 34.78
C VAL A 52 -14.99 28.12 34.33
N THR A 53 -14.58 29.28 33.86
CA THR A 53 -13.22 29.74 33.50
C THR A 53 -12.33 29.92 34.72
N GLU A 54 -11.02 29.62 34.61
CA GLU A 54 -9.91 30.54 34.94
C GLU A 54 -8.53 29.83 34.86
N THR A 55 -7.58 30.47 34.17
CA THR A 55 -6.10 30.35 34.28
C THR A 55 -5.56 31.80 34.22
N PRO A 56 -4.27 32.14 34.39
CA PRO A 56 -3.05 31.33 34.63
C PRO A 56 -2.07 31.92 35.69
N ASN A 57 -1.00 31.19 36.08
CA ASN A 57 0.40 31.69 36.11
C ASN A 57 1.44 30.62 36.58
N PRO A 58 2.77 30.83 36.41
CA PRO A 58 3.64 29.83 35.79
C PRO A 58 4.79 29.38 36.70
N SER A 59 5.42 28.26 36.39
CA SER A 59 6.81 28.00 36.84
C SER A 59 7.43 26.89 36.00
N SER A 60 8.31 27.29 35.09
CA SER A 60 9.35 26.41 34.53
C SER A 60 10.49 26.26 35.53
N PRO A 61 11.21 25.14 35.46
CA PRO A 61 12.67 25.23 35.37
C PRO A 61 13.20 24.54 34.10
N LYS A 62 14.12 25.23 33.44
CA LYS A 62 14.98 24.76 32.35
C LYS A 62 15.96 23.69 32.84
N SER A 63 16.22 22.68 32.02
CA SER A 63 17.56 22.10 31.67
C SER A 63 17.36 20.82 30.85
N PRO A 64 18.39 20.31 30.16
CA PRO A 64 19.11 20.87 29.02
C PRO A 64 18.82 20.07 27.73
N VAL A 65 19.11 20.67 26.59
CA VAL A 65 19.05 20.05 25.26
C VAL A 65 20.08 18.93 25.18
N ASP A 66 19.62 17.70 24.98
CA ASP A 66 20.44 16.54 24.62
C ASP A 66 20.05 16.11 23.20
N ASP A 67 20.87 16.53 22.23
CA ASP A 67 20.69 16.36 20.78
C ASP A 67 21.05 14.94 20.31
N THR A 68 20.52 13.90 20.96
CA THR A 68 20.70 12.50 20.54
C THR A 68 19.41 11.68 20.66
N HIS A 69 18.38 12.07 19.94
CA HIS A 69 17.11 11.34 19.92
C HIS A 69 16.57 11.17 18.49
N ASN A 70 17.25 10.32 17.71
CA ASN A 70 16.56 9.44 16.76
C ASN A 70 15.81 8.38 17.59
N THR A 71 14.77 8.81 18.32
CA THR A 71 13.97 7.90 19.14
C THR A 71 13.07 7.14 18.18
N GLU A 72 13.37 5.86 17.99
CA GLU A 72 12.34 4.88 17.64
C GLU A 72 11.10 5.18 18.51
N LEU A 73 9.90 5.21 17.93
CA LEU A 73 8.69 5.17 18.75
C LEU A 73 8.76 3.89 19.58
N ASN A 74 9.14 4.04 20.85
CA ASN A 74 9.18 2.96 21.81
C ASN A 74 7.78 2.33 21.93
N HIS A 75 7.71 1.11 22.48
CA HIS A 75 6.43 0.41 22.66
C HIS A 75 5.38 1.28 23.37
N ASP A 76 5.82 2.13 24.30
CA ASP A 76 4.97 3.06 25.06
C ASP A 76 4.31 4.11 24.16
N SER A 77 5.04 4.61 23.15
CA SER A 77 4.50 5.59 22.19
C SER A 77 3.43 4.97 21.27
N ARG A 78 3.59 3.70 20.88
CA ARG A 78 2.57 2.98 20.09
C ARG A 78 1.31 2.72 20.91
N SER A 79 1.47 2.31 22.17
CA SER A 79 0.36 2.09 23.10
C SER A 79 -0.38 3.41 23.39
N TYR A 80 0.37 4.51 23.58
CA TYR A 80 -0.19 5.85 23.74
C TYR A 80 -1.01 6.28 22.52
N LEU A 81 -0.44 6.18 21.32
CA LEU A 81 -1.14 6.52 20.08
C LEU A 81 -2.38 5.66 19.88
N ARG A 82 -2.32 4.35 20.16
CA ARG A 82 -3.50 3.48 20.06
C ARG A 82 -4.60 3.93 21.00
N ASN A 83 -4.27 4.16 22.27
CA ASN A 83 -5.24 4.60 23.27
C ASN A 83 -5.84 5.97 22.91
N LEU A 84 -5.01 6.88 22.42
CA LEU A 84 -5.44 8.21 21.99
C LEU A 84 -6.43 8.13 20.81
N LEU A 85 -6.08 7.35 19.79
CA LEU A 85 -6.85 7.24 18.55
C LEU A 85 -8.13 6.38 18.71
N SER A 86 -8.16 5.43 19.65
CA SER A 86 -9.33 4.59 19.91
C SER A 86 -10.43 5.32 20.70
N HIS A 87 -10.12 6.44 21.35
CA HIS A 87 -11.08 7.17 22.20
C HIS A 87 -11.49 8.53 21.62
N SER A 88 -10.77 9.05 20.63
CA SER A 88 -11.06 10.36 20.04
C SER A 88 -10.71 10.40 18.55
N PRO A 89 -11.72 10.40 17.65
CA PRO A 89 -11.49 10.59 16.22
C PRO A 89 -10.75 11.89 15.88
N ARG A 90 -10.94 12.95 16.68
CA ARG A 90 -10.27 14.25 16.49
C ARG A 90 -8.79 14.23 16.84
N ALA A 91 -8.35 13.26 17.64
CA ALA A 91 -6.97 13.20 18.07
C ALA A 91 -6.01 12.92 16.91
N LEU A 92 -6.46 12.27 15.83
CA LEU A 92 -5.63 12.12 14.63
C LEU A 92 -5.37 13.46 13.96
N SER A 93 -6.41 14.29 13.78
CA SER A 93 -6.27 15.61 13.18
C SER A 93 -5.34 16.51 14.00
N GLU A 94 -5.42 16.45 15.33
CA GLU A 94 -4.51 17.16 16.24
C GLU A 94 -3.08 16.61 16.16
N TYR A 95 -2.92 15.29 16.05
CA TYR A 95 -1.63 14.65 15.85
C TYR A 95 -0.98 15.08 14.53
N ILE A 96 -1.71 15.06 13.41
CA ILE A 96 -1.23 15.50 12.09
C ILE A 96 -0.77 16.96 12.15
N LYS A 97 -1.55 17.84 12.79
CA LYS A 97 -1.22 19.27 12.93
C LYS A 97 0.03 19.50 13.78
N SER A 98 0.21 18.73 14.85
CA SER A 98 1.38 18.83 15.73
C SER A 98 2.64 18.16 15.13
N HIS A 99 2.47 17.27 14.15
CA HIS A 99 3.55 16.54 13.49
C HIS A 99 3.43 16.65 11.97
N PRO A 100 3.61 17.84 11.37
CA PRO A 100 3.35 18.07 9.94
C PRO A 100 4.22 17.22 9.01
N SER A 101 5.37 16.74 9.50
CA SER A 101 6.26 15.81 8.81
C SER A 101 6.49 14.56 9.65
N LEU A 102 6.43 13.39 9.01
CA LEU A 102 6.79 12.11 9.61
C LEU A 102 8.07 11.56 8.99
N THR A 103 8.90 10.93 9.82
CA THR A 103 9.94 10.00 9.33
C THR A 103 9.30 8.68 8.87
N SER A 104 10.02 7.88 8.10
CA SER A 104 9.54 6.55 7.66
C SER A 104 9.20 5.63 8.84
N ILE A 105 9.96 5.70 9.94
CA ILE A 105 9.72 4.91 11.15
C ILE A 105 8.41 5.35 11.83
N GLN A 106 8.19 6.66 11.93
CA GLN A 106 6.94 7.19 12.49
C GLN A 106 5.73 6.85 11.63
N ALA A 107 5.86 6.95 10.30
CA ALA A 107 4.83 6.57 9.36
C ALA A 107 4.44 5.09 9.49
N PHE A 108 5.43 4.20 9.64
CA PHE A 108 5.22 2.78 9.89
C PHE A 108 4.50 2.54 11.23
N ALA A 109 4.97 3.16 12.30
CA ALA A 109 4.37 3.04 13.63
C ALA A 109 2.91 3.54 13.64
N LEU A 110 2.61 4.66 12.98
CA LEU A 110 1.26 5.18 12.85
C LEU A 110 0.36 4.19 12.09
N PHE A 111 0.80 3.69 10.94
CA PHE A 111 0.03 2.71 10.18
C PHE A 111 -0.23 1.42 10.97
N ASP A 112 0.77 0.91 11.70
CA ASP A 112 0.63 -0.26 12.58
C ASP A 112 -0.45 -0.05 13.66
N VAL A 113 -0.54 1.15 14.23
CA VAL A 113 -1.58 1.48 15.21
C VAL A 113 -2.95 1.53 14.53
N LEU A 114 -3.07 2.21 13.39
CA LEU A 114 -4.33 2.38 12.66
C LEU A 114 -4.92 1.03 12.23
N LYS A 115 -4.08 0.07 11.82
CA LYS A 115 -4.49 -1.30 11.49
C LYS A 115 -5.26 -2.02 12.59
N GLN A 116 -5.02 -1.66 13.84
CA GLN A 116 -5.54 -2.33 15.03
C GLN A 116 -6.82 -1.69 15.58
N LEU A 117 -7.21 -0.53 15.04
CA LEU A 117 -8.45 0.14 15.43
C LEU A 117 -9.66 -0.64 14.89
N ASP A 118 -10.83 -0.43 15.47
CA ASP A 118 -12.08 -0.93 14.88
C ASP A 118 -12.38 -0.23 13.55
N THR A 119 -13.31 -0.80 12.80
CA THR A 119 -13.67 -0.35 11.45
C THR A 119 -14.12 1.11 11.40
N GLN A 120 -14.87 1.59 12.40
CA GLN A 120 -15.35 2.97 12.40
C GLN A 120 -14.21 3.96 12.61
N HIS A 121 -13.30 3.65 13.53
CA HIS A 121 -12.12 4.49 13.75
C HIS A 121 -11.16 4.46 12.56
N LYS A 122 -10.98 3.32 11.89
CA LYS A 122 -10.23 3.24 10.64
C LYS A 122 -10.84 4.11 9.55
N ARG A 123 -12.16 4.11 9.40
CA ARG A 123 -12.86 4.98 8.43
C ARG A 123 -12.60 6.45 8.69
N ASN A 124 -12.78 6.88 9.94
CA ASN A 124 -12.53 8.27 10.32
C ASN A 124 -11.06 8.64 10.05
N ALA A 125 -10.13 7.77 10.42
CA ALA A 125 -8.71 7.98 10.18
C ALA A 125 -8.37 8.06 8.68
N PHE A 126 -8.96 7.19 7.87
CA PHE A 126 -8.81 7.22 6.42
C PHE A 126 -9.21 8.58 5.83
N MET A 127 -10.40 9.09 6.19
CA MET A 127 -10.88 10.38 5.69
C MET A 127 -9.97 11.55 6.09
N GLU A 128 -9.44 11.54 7.31
CA GLU A 128 -8.48 12.57 7.75
C GLU A 128 -7.15 12.47 7.01
N LEU A 129 -6.64 11.25 6.80
CA LEU A 129 -5.33 11.01 6.20
C LEU A 129 -5.30 11.35 4.71
N ILE A 130 -6.31 10.98 3.92
CA ILE A 130 -6.32 11.28 2.48
C ILE A 130 -6.44 12.79 2.19
N ASN A 131 -6.94 13.57 3.15
CA ASN A 131 -7.08 15.02 3.04
C ASN A 131 -5.95 15.79 3.75
N ALA A 132 -4.96 15.08 4.32
CA ALA A 132 -3.86 15.72 5.02
C ALA A 132 -2.93 16.46 4.04
N GLU A 133 -2.36 17.58 4.47
CA GLU A 133 -1.39 18.35 3.66
C GLU A 133 -0.08 17.56 3.41
N GLY A 134 0.35 16.75 4.37
CA GLY A 134 1.57 15.94 4.27
C GLY A 134 1.38 14.70 3.38
N SER A 135 2.23 14.54 2.37
CA SER A 135 2.18 13.40 1.44
C SER A 135 2.29 12.03 2.12
N ILE A 136 3.12 11.92 3.16
CA ILE A 136 3.31 10.68 3.92
C ILE A 136 2.00 10.27 4.61
N TYR A 137 1.22 11.22 5.11
CA TYR A 137 -0.10 10.93 5.68
C TYR A 137 -1.08 10.43 4.63
N ARG A 138 -1.12 11.07 3.45
CA ARG A 138 -1.97 10.61 2.33
C ARG A 138 -1.56 9.21 1.85
N ALA A 139 -0.26 8.92 1.78
CA ALA A 139 0.25 7.58 1.49
C ALA A 139 -0.25 6.54 2.52
N ILE A 140 -0.21 6.85 3.83
CA ILE A 140 -0.81 5.99 4.87
C ILE A 140 -2.32 5.84 4.65
N GLY A 141 -3.01 6.92 4.26
CA GLY A 141 -4.42 6.91 3.88
C GLY A 141 -4.72 5.91 2.76
N PHE A 142 -3.95 5.91 1.68
CA PHE A 142 -4.12 4.94 0.59
C PHE A 142 -3.86 3.50 1.02
N LYS A 143 -2.87 3.25 1.89
CA LYS A 143 -2.68 1.91 2.50
C LYS A 143 -3.88 1.48 3.33
N LEU A 144 -4.45 2.40 4.10
CA LEU A 144 -5.61 2.13 4.94
C LEU A 144 -6.86 1.87 4.08
N ALA A 145 -6.98 2.53 2.92
CA ALA A 145 -8.04 2.28 1.94
C ALA A 145 -8.08 0.82 1.50
N VAL A 146 -6.93 0.19 1.24
CA VAL A 146 -6.84 -1.23 0.84
C VAL A 146 -7.40 -2.13 1.94
N LEU A 147 -7.02 -1.87 3.19
CA LEU A 147 -7.51 -2.64 4.33
C LEU A 147 -9.02 -2.52 4.47
N LEU A 148 -9.53 -1.28 4.44
CA LEU A 148 -10.97 -1.01 4.53
C LEU A 148 -11.73 -1.65 3.36
N TYR A 149 -11.20 -1.54 2.14
CA TYR A 149 -11.76 -2.17 0.94
C TYR A 149 -11.91 -3.69 1.09
N SER A 150 -10.94 -4.36 1.71
CA SER A 150 -10.99 -5.80 1.96
C SER A 150 -12.01 -6.22 3.02
N THR A 151 -12.31 -5.33 3.99
CA THR A 151 -13.18 -5.63 5.13
C THR A 151 -14.61 -5.12 4.99
N GLU A 152 -14.86 -4.11 4.15
CA GLU A 152 -16.13 -3.38 4.12
C GLU A 152 -16.82 -3.42 2.76
N GLN A 153 -17.70 -4.41 2.59
CA GLN A 153 -18.32 -4.69 1.30
C GLN A 153 -19.17 -3.55 0.76
N ASP A 154 -19.91 -2.84 1.63
CA ASP A 154 -20.82 -1.75 1.24
C ASP A 154 -20.11 -0.43 0.93
N SER A 155 -18.84 -0.29 1.31
CA SER A 155 -18.05 0.94 1.13
C SER A 155 -16.92 0.80 0.11
N LYS A 156 -16.84 -0.34 -0.60
CA LYS A 156 -15.80 -0.59 -1.61
C LYS A 156 -15.71 0.52 -2.66
N TYR A 157 -16.86 1.03 -3.12
CA TYR A 157 -16.93 2.12 -4.09
C TYR A 157 -16.28 3.41 -3.56
N LEU A 158 -16.52 3.77 -2.29
CA LEU A 158 -15.92 4.96 -1.68
C LEU A 158 -14.39 4.87 -1.69
N TYR A 159 -13.84 3.71 -1.34
CA TYR A 159 -12.39 3.53 -1.29
C TYR A 159 -11.75 3.45 -2.68
N SER A 160 -12.40 2.79 -3.64
CA SER A 160 -11.89 2.77 -5.01
C SER A 160 -11.95 4.15 -5.66
N GLU A 161 -13.03 4.92 -5.45
CA GLU A 161 -13.15 6.30 -5.93
C GLU A 161 -12.07 7.20 -5.32
N ALA A 162 -11.80 7.09 -4.01
CA ALA A 162 -10.72 7.85 -3.38
C ALA A 162 -9.34 7.49 -3.93
N LEU A 163 -9.08 6.22 -4.23
CA LEU A 163 -7.83 5.78 -4.86
C LEU A 163 -7.71 6.28 -6.31
N ILE A 164 -8.79 6.27 -7.08
CA ILE A 164 -8.80 6.83 -8.45
C ILE A 164 -8.57 8.35 -8.41
N ASN A 165 -9.21 9.06 -7.49
CA ASN A 165 -8.97 10.49 -7.31
C ASN A 165 -7.52 10.77 -6.90
N GLY A 166 -6.96 9.96 -6.00
CA GLY A 166 -5.56 10.04 -5.61
C GLY A 166 -4.61 9.80 -6.80
N LEU A 167 -4.92 8.85 -7.69
CA LEU A 167 -4.13 8.61 -8.89
C LEU A 167 -4.00 9.88 -9.74
N TYR A 168 -5.11 10.60 -9.95
CA TYR A 168 -5.14 11.81 -10.76
C TYR A 168 -4.51 13.04 -10.08
N GLN A 169 -4.63 13.15 -8.75
CA GLN A 169 -4.32 14.39 -8.03
C GLN A 169 -2.96 14.36 -7.32
N GLU A 170 -2.43 13.18 -7.00
CA GLU A 170 -1.17 13.10 -6.27
C GLU A 170 0.02 13.57 -7.12
N THR A 171 0.81 14.44 -6.51
CA THR A 171 2.01 15.03 -7.12
C THR A 171 3.30 14.60 -6.41
N SER A 172 3.19 14.15 -5.16
CA SER A 172 4.32 13.63 -4.41
C SER A 172 4.69 12.23 -4.88
N VAL A 173 5.98 11.91 -4.88
CA VAL A 173 6.47 10.60 -5.33
C VAL A 173 5.93 9.49 -4.44
N GLU A 174 6.01 9.68 -3.13
CA GLU A 174 5.63 8.68 -2.12
C GLU A 174 4.14 8.35 -2.20
N ALA A 175 3.26 9.36 -2.20
CA ALA A 175 1.82 9.12 -2.26
C ALA A 175 1.37 8.60 -3.63
N SER A 176 2.02 9.05 -4.73
CA SER A 176 1.74 8.55 -6.08
C SER A 176 2.06 7.06 -6.23
N ILE A 177 3.20 6.62 -5.70
CA ILE A 177 3.56 5.19 -5.71
C ILE A 177 2.54 4.41 -4.88
N GLU A 178 2.19 4.92 -3.70
CA GLU A 178 1.30 4.20 -2.80
C GLU A 178 -0.13 4.08 -3.34
N VAL A 179 -0.66 5.12 -4.00
CA VAL A 179 -1.98 5.02 -4.62
C VAL A 179 -1.99 4.01 -5.77
N MET A 180 -0.94 3.98 -6.61
CA MET A 180 -0.82 2.98 -7.67
C MET A 180 -0.67 1.57 -7.08
N HIS A 181 0.10 1.42 -6.01
CA HIS A 181 0.23 0.15 -5.30
C HIS A 181 -1.10 -0.31 -4.69
N ALA A 182 -1.85 0.59 -4.05
CA ALA A 182 -3.17 0.31 -3.52
C ALA A 182 -4.16 -0.12 -4.61
N LEU A 183 -4.14 0.55 -5.77
CA LEU A 183 -4.94 0.17 -6.93
C LEU A 183 -4.58 -1.25 -7.45
N LYS A 184 -3.29 -1.62 -7.46
CA LYS A 184 -2.88 -2.99 -7.79
C LYS A 184 -3.47 -4.02 -6.82
N LEU A 185 -3.54 -3.69 -5.53
CA LEU A 185 -4.02 -4.61 -4.50
C LEU A 185 -5.55 -4.78 -4.51
N ILE A 186 -6.31 -3.72 -4.82
CA ILE A 186 -7.78 -3.84 -4.87
C ILE A 186 -8.30 -4.49 -6.15
N GLY A 187 -7.47 -4.55 -7.21
CA GLY A 187 -7.75 -5.28 -8.45
C GLY A 187 -8.15 -4.39 -9.63
N PRO A 188 -8.07 -4.93 -10.87
CA PRO A 188 -8.27 -4.18 -12.09
C PRO A 188 -9.74 -3.87 -12.42
N GLU A 189 -10.70 -4.46 -11.72
CA GLU A 189 -12.13 -4.24 -11.98
C GLU A 189 -12.57 -2.80 -11.75
N HIS A 190 -11.82 -2.03 -10.94
CA HIS A 190 -12.04 -0.60 -10.71
C HIS A 190 -11.30 0.30 -11.70
N LEU A 191 -10.44 -0.27 -12.53
CA LEU A 191 -9.50 0.46 -13.37
C LEU A 191 -9.92 0.56 -14.84
N LEU A 192 -11.14 0.12 -15.17
CA LEU A 192 -11.58 -0.11 -16.55
C LEU A 192 -12.02 1.16 -17.30
N THR A 193 -11.59 2.34 -16.89
CA THR A 193 -11.93 3.61 -17.58
C THR A 193 -10.80 4.06 -18.51
N SER A 194 -11.16 4.71 -19.62
CA SER A 194 -10.20 5.31 -20.58
C SER A 194 -9.30 6.36 -19.92
N ASP A 195 -9.83 7.04 -18.91
CA ASP A 195 -9.18 8.16 -18.25
C ASP A 195 -8.00 7.68 -17.39
N ILE A 196 -8.18 6.56 -16.67
CA ILE A 196 -7.11 5.93 -15.89
C ILE A 196 -5.94 5.54 -16.79
N ARG A 197 -6.22 4.93 -17.95
CA ARG A 197 -5.15 4.56 -18.87
C ARG A 197 -4.38 5.78 -19.36
N THR A 198 -5.08 6.83 -19.76
CA THR A 198 -4.46 8.07 -20.26
C THR A 198 -3.55 8.67 -19.20
N ASP A 199 -4.00 8.71 -17.95
CA ASP A 199 -3.21 9.23 -16.83
C ASP A 199 -1.97 8.37 -16.53
N LEU A 200 -2.11 7.04 -16.53
CA LEU A 200 -0.96 6.15 -16.35
C LEU A 200 0.06 6.27 -17.48
N MET A 201 -0.39 6.42 -18.72
CA MET A 201 0.48 6.69 -19.86
C MET A 201 1.24 8.01 -19.71
N PHE A 202 0.60 9.04 -19.16
CA PHE A 202 1.27 10.30 -18.81
C PHE A 202 2.34 10.08 -17.74
N LYS A 203 2.05 9.29 -16.69
CA LYS A 203 3.01 8.97 -15.62
C LYS A 203 4.23 8.16 -16.10
N LEU A 204 4.15 7.45 -17.23
CA LEU A 204 5.34 6.82 -17.84
C LEU A 204 6.42 7.83 -18.27
N SER A 205 6.07 9.11 -18.41
CA SER A 205 7.03 10.19 -18.73
C SER A 205 7.54 10.92 -17.48
N HIS A 206 7.15 10.49 -16.27
CA HIS A 206 7.54 11.14 -15.03
C HIS A 206 9.05 11.03 -14.77
N SER A 207 9.64 12.00 -14.06
CA SER A 207 11.08 12.03 -13.78
C SER A 207 11.55 10.93 -12.81
N SER A 208 10.73 10.62 -11.79
CA SER A 208 10.96 9.49 -10.87
C SER A 208 10.79 8.15 -11.58
N LYS A 209 11.82 7.30 -11.48
CA LYS A 209 11.82 5.91 -11.97
C LYS A 209 10.71 5.08 -11.32
N ASP A 210 10.53 5.24 -10.02
CA ASP A 210 9.58 4.45 -9.23
C ASP A 210 8.13 4.72 -9.64
N ILE A 211 7.81 5.98 -10.00
CA ILE A 211 6.50 6.33 -10.58
C ILE A 211 6.34 5.66 -11.94
N ARG A 212 7.35 5.73 -12.83
CA ARG A 212 7.27 5.11 -14.15
C ARG A 212 7.05 3.60 -14.05
N LEU A 213 7.77 2.93 -13.15
CA LEU A 213 7.64 1.49 -12.92
C LEU A 213 6.26 1.14 -12.35
N SER A 214 5.82 1.86 -11.33
CA SER A 214 4.50 1.63 -10.72
C SER A 214 3.36 1.82 -11.73
N ALA A 215 3.47 2.85 -12.57
CA ALA A 215 2.49 3.11 -13.63
C ALA A 215 2.50 2.02 -14.71
N LEU A 216 3.69 1.55 -15.12
CA LEU A 216 3.83 0.45 -16.07
C LEU A 216 3.22 -0.85 -15.53
N GLU A 217 3.54 -1.20 -14.29
CA GLU A 217 2.98 -2.40 -13.65
C GLU A 217 1.45 -2.32 -13.59
N LEU A 218 0.89 -1.17 -13.19
CA LEU A 218 -0.55 -0.97 -13.12
C LEU A 218 -1.21 -1.02 -14.51
N LEU A 219 -0.59 -0.43 -15.54
CA LEU A 219 -1.02 -0.54 -16.94
C LEU A 219 -1.07 -1.99 -17.42
N LEU A 220 -0.09 -2.81 -17.00
CA LEU A 220 -0.02 -4.22 -17.38
C LEU A 220 -1.15 -5.06 -16.77
N MET A 221 -1.78 -4.60 -15.69
CA MET A 221 -2.96 -5.24 -15.10
C MET A 221 -4.26 -4.95 -15.86
N LEU A 222 -4.30 -3.90 -16.67
CA LEU A 222 -5.47 -3.56 -17.47
C LEU A 222 -5.61 -4.55 -18.64
N PRO A 223 -6.85 -4.76 -19.15
CA PRO A 223 -7.09 -5.63 -20.30
C PRO A 223 -6.12 -5.37 -21.44
N GLU A 224 -5.68 -6.45 -22.09
CA GLU A 224 -4.63 -6.40 -23.09
C GLU A 224 -5.01 -5.50 -24.28
N GLU A 225 -4.12 -4.57 -24.60
CA GLU A 225 -4.17 -3.73 -25.79
C GLU A 225 -2.81 -3.66 -26.45
N SER A 226 -2.82 -3.34 -27.75
CA SER A 226 -1.64 -3.29 -28.60
C SER A 226 -0.54 -2.41 -28.03
N ASP A 227 -0.87 -1.22 -27.52
CA ASP A 227 0.13 -0.29 -26.99
C ASP A 227 0.74 -0.76 -25.67
N THR A 228 -0.04 -1.36 -24.77
CA THR A 228 0.48 -1.90 -23.51
C THR A 228 1.40 -3.11 -23.76
N THR A 229 1.07 -3.96 -24.73
CA THR A 229 1.94 -5.09 -25.13
C THR A 229 3.25 -4.60 -25.79
N ARG A 230 3.19 -3.52 -26.57
CA ARG A 230 4.40 -2.86 -27.10
C ARG A 230 5.27 -2.28 -25.99
N LEU A 231 4.67 -1.64 -24.99
CA LEU A 231 5.38 -1.11 -23.82
C LEU A 231 6.04 -2.20 -22.99
N ALA A 232 5.32 -3.31 -22.73
CA ALA A 232 5.87 -4.47 -22.04
C ALA A 232 7.11 -5.00 -22.78
N THR A 233 6.97 -5.21 -24.09
CA THR A 233 8.05 -5.71 -24.95
C THR A 233 9.24 -4.76 -24.94
N ALA A 234 9.04 -3.45 -25.11
CA ALA A 234 10.09 -2.45 -25.07
C ALA A 234 10.82 -2.45 -23.71
N SER A 235 10.08 -2.56 -22.62
CA SER A 235 10.62 -2.56 -21.26
C SER A 235 11.45 -3.81 -20.96
N LEU A 236 11.08 -4.97 -21.53
CA LEU A 236 11.92 -6.18 -21.48
C LEU A 236 13.21 -6.07 -22.30
N HIS A 237 13.32 -5.11 -23.22
CA HIS A 237 14.57 -4.79 -23.93
C HIS A 237 15.45 -3.78 -23.18
N SER A 238 14.99 -3.26 -22.04
CA SER A 238 15.78 -2.35 -21.21
C SER A 238 17.03 -3.03 -20.66
N GLU A 239 18.12 -2.27 -20.54
CA GLU A 239 19.33 -2.68 -19.83
C GLU A 239 19.16 -2.58 -18.30
N ASP A 240 18.13 -1.87 -17.84
CA ASP A 240 17.81 -1.77 -16.42
C ASP A 240 17.11 -3.03 -15.94
N HIS A 241 17.85 -3.87 -15.22
CA HIS A 241 17.35 -5.14 -14.70
C HIS A 241 16.13 -4.99 -13.81
N GLU A 242 16.02 -3.90 -13.03
CA GLU A 242 14.86 -3.65 -12.17
C GLU A 242 13.58 -3.48 -13.00
N THR A 243 13.63 -2.66 -14.06
CA THR A 243 12.52 -2.53 -15.02
C THR A 243 12.13 -3.88 -15.60
N VAL A 244 13.12 -4.67 -16.06
CA VAL A 244 12.86 -6.00 -16.65
C VAL A 244 12.19 -6.92 -15.64
N ILE A 245 12.70 -6.97 -14.41
CA ILE A 245 12.16 -7.79 -13.32
C ILE A 245 10.72 -7.38 -12.98
N SER A 246 10.45 -6.08 -12.81
CA SER A 246 9.10 -5.54 -12.56
C SER A 246 8.10 -5.97 -13.63
N VAL A 247 8.48 -5.85 -14.91
CA VAL A 247 7.62 -6.24 -16.03
C VAL A 247 7.38 -7.75 -16.04
N LEU A 248 8.40 -8.57 -15.78
CA LEU A 248 8.24 -10.02 -15.70
C LEU A 248 7.30 -10.43 -14.54
N TYR A 249 7.40 -9.76 -13.39
CA TYR A 249 6.46 -9.99 -12.28
C TYR A 249 5.03 -9.60 -12.66
N ALA A 250 4.84 -8.43 -13.28
CA ALA A 250 3.52 -7.99 -13.72
C ALA A 250 2.89 -8.98 -14.73
N LEU A 251 3.66 -9.41 -15.73
CA LEU A 251 3.23 -10.40 -16.72
C LEU A 251 2.91 -11.77 -16.11
N SER A 252 3.51 -12.13 -14.98
CA SER A 252 3.25 -13.41 -14.32
C SER A 252 1.87 -13.44 -13.66
N ASN A 253 1.39 -12.27 -13.23
CA ASN A 253 0.05 -12.12 -12.66
C ASN A 253 -1.00 -11.79 -13.72
N TYR A 254 -0.57 -11.18 -14.83
CA TYR A 254 -1.42 -10.78 -15.96
C TYR A 254 -0.79 -11.23 -17.29
N PRO A 255 -0.91 -12.53 -17.63
CA PRO A 255 -0.29 -13.10 -18.82
C PRO A 255 -0.79 -12.43 -20.10
N ARG A 256 0.11 -12.30 -21.08
CA ARG A 256 -0.17 -11.69 -22.38
C ARG A 256 0.41 -12.56 -23.47
N THR A 257 -0.40 -12.88 -24.47
CA THR A 257 -0.01 -13.84 -25.51
C THR A 257 0.31 -13.11 -26.81
N ALA A 258 1.43 -12.41 -26.80
CA ALA A 258 1.92 -11.69 -27.97
C ALA A 258 3.20 -12.32 -28.53
N PRO A 259 3.30 -12.64 -29.84
CA PRO A 259 4.47 -13.31 -30.41
C PRO A 259 5.80 -12.58 -30.15
N GLN A 260 5.79 -11.25 -30.17
CA GLN A 260 6.98 -10.43 -29.89
C GLN A 260 7.42 -10.56 -28.42
N LEU A 261 6.45 -10.68 -27.51
CA LEU A 261 6.71 -10.88 -26.08
C LEU A 261 7.30 -12.27 -25.84
N LEU A 262 6.72 -13.31 -26.43
CA LEU A 262 7.20 -14.69 -26.31
C LEU A 262 8.63 -14.85 -26.82
N SER A 263 8.93 -14.27 -27.99
CA SER A 263 10.29 -14.24 -28.54
C SER A 263 11.27 -13.62 -27.55
N LYS A 264 10.89 -12.51 -26.91
CA LYS A 264 11.75 -11.85 -25.92
C LYS A 264 11.88 -12.69 -24.64
N LEU A 265 10.81 -13.28 -24.14
CA LEU A 265 10.85 -14.17 -22.97
C LEU A 265 11.80 -15.36 -23.20
N HIS A 266 11.76 -15.97 -24.37
CA HIS A 266 12.70 -17.04 -24.74
C HIS A 266 14.16 -16.57 -24.69
N GLN A 267 14.48 -15.36 -25.17
CA GLN A 267 15.83 -14.81 -25.05
C GLN A 267 16.24 -14.58 -23.59
N LEU A 268 15.31 -14.14 -22.74
CA LEU A 268 15.57 -13.88 -21.33
C LEU A 268 15.81 -15.17 -20.53
N CYS A 269 15.40 -16.35 -21.02
CA CYS A 269 15.80 -17.64 -20.45
C CYS A 269 17.32 -17.89 -20.49
N ASP A 270 18.05 -17.19 -21.36
CA ASP A 270 19.51 -17.27 -21.43
C ASP A 270 20.19 -16.09 -20.72
N SER A 271 19.44 -15.27 -19.98
CA SER A 271 19.98 -14.14 -19.23
C SER A 271 21.04 -14.58 -18.21
N ASN A 272 22.09 -13.78 -18.06
CA ASN A 272 23.10 -13.95 -17.01
C ASN A 272 22.57 -13.56 -15.62
N VAL A 273 21.49 -12.78 -15.55
CA VAL A 273 20.81 -12.42 -14.29
C VAL A 273 19.87 -13.55 -13.89
N GLU A 274 20.19 -14.23 -12.79
CA GLU A 274 19.45 -15.41 -12.34
C GLU A 274 17.95 -15.15 -12.14
N GLN A 275 17.59 -14.01 -11.55
CA GLN A 275 16.18 -13.66 -11.30
C GLN A 275 15.40 -13.45 -12.61
N ILE A 276 15.97 -12.73 -13.58
CA ILE A 276 15.34 -12.52 -14.90
C ILE A 276 15.15 -13.86 -15.60
N ARG A 277 16.19 -14.70 -15.60
CA ARG A 277 16.15 -16.03 -16.20
C ARG A 277 15.07 -16.90 -15.55
N ALA A 278 15.05 -16.96 -14.22
CA ALA A 278 14.08 -17.77 -13.48
C ALA A 278 12.64 -17.33 -13.74
N GLN A 279 12.37 -16.02 -13.76
CA GLN A 279 11.04 -15.49 -13.98
C GLN A 279 10.56 -15.68 -15.43
N ALA A 280 11.45 -15.52 -16.41
CA ALA A 280 11.13 -15.79 -17.82
C ALA A 280 10.80 -17.27 -18.05
N ILE A 281 11.58 -18.19 -17.46
CA ILE A 281 11.29 -19.63 -17.51
C ILE A 281 9.95 -19.94 -16.83
N HIS A 282 9.66 -19.33 -15.68
CA HIS A 282 8.39 -19.52 -14.99
C HIS A 282 7.21 -19.12 -15.89
N LEU A 283 7.26 -17.91 -16.46
CA LEU A 283 6.24 -17.37 -17.37
C LEU A 283 5.92 -18.31 -18.54
N LEU A 284 6.95 -18.78 -19.24
CA LEU A 284 6.79 -19.66 -20.40
C LEU A 284 6.26 -21.06 -20.05
N ASN A 285 6.31 -21.46 -18.77
CA ASN A 285 5.76 -22.74 -18.31
C ASN A 285 4.34 -22.61 -17.73
N THR A 286 3.86 -21.40 -17.50
CA THR A 286 2.51 -21.12 -16.98
C THR A 286 1.49 -20.77 -18.07
N GLU A 287 1.93 -20.55 -19.31
CA GLU A 287 1.08 -20.51 -20.51
C GLU A 287 0.75 -21.92 -21.03
#